data_AF-A0A7S2RB66-F1
#
_entry.id   AF-A0A7S2RB66-F1
#
_cell.length_a   1.000
_cell.length_b   1.000
_cell.length_c   1.000
_cell.angle_alpha   90.00
_cell.angle_beta   90.00
_cell.angle_gamma   90.00
#
_symmetry.space_group_name_H-M   'P 1'
#
loop_
_entity.id
_entity.type
_entity.pdbx_description
1 polymer ?
#
loop_
_entity_poly.entity_id
_entity_poly.type
_entity_poly.pdbx_seq_one_letter_code
_entity_poly.pdbx_strand_id
1 'polypeptide(L)'
;KNMASPTPSPTDFQTAVYSRDSAGDIFGAKLITVLHNFYHYSDKDFDASNAEYWKSVLGFLLAIIALGIVMMIFMWFSVCFTSCKCCRNCCRCPQFTRKGGIRTVSVMFMMAAAVATVAYYGRNEFISATKDARDTLNELSDAFYDLEADIDDLAASVVSLNETLAAVSCSTDTVEDELSDELEEYTEAVDDMSDYVGGISKQIDKAVDFIKDEATKYIDYGCAFIVGMLWVLCFLGTVAIYTPCQLDNCLVIFVGSLILIGLIFMVAVQVMFSVTFADFCYEGPDNAILSLAEDVNLGDRPIELITYYTKCEGTNPLESEFDSALDSLETFNETLATATDVDPSCVNLDPLYPLLDQAFEVMDDFFELLGCKVINLLYTTVFYDILCDEFIRGLTILWVIQSAAGLLIYMNFLLFPCASNPKHKQEWWEKEDEEFNADFYSNK
;
A
#
# COMPACT_ATOMS: atom_id res chain seq x y z
N LYS A 1 -12.52 46.13 30.72
CA LYS A 1 -13.76 45.37 31.06
C LYS A 1 -14.65 45.27 29.83
N ASN A 2 -14.15 44.63 28.79
CA ASN A 2 -14.95 44.18 27.67
C ASN A 2 -15.30 42.73 27.98
N MET A 3 -16.60 42.42 28.05
CA MET A 3 -17.06 41.05 28.21
C MET A 3 -16.72 40.31 26.92
N ALA A 4 -15.63 39.54 26.94
CA ALA A 4 -15.37 38.53 25.93
C ALA A 4 -16.64 37.66 25.85
N SER A 5 -17.25 37.65 24.67
CA SER A 5 -18.36 36.76 24.39
C SER A 5 -17.84 35.34 24.61
N PRO A 6 -18.52 34.48 25.40
CA PRO A 6 -18.08 33.11 25.58
C PRO A 6 -17.96 32.48 24.20
N THR A 7 -16.73 32.05 23.88
CA THR A 7 -16.42 31.26 22.69
C THR A 7 -17.42 30.11 22.66
N PRO A 8 -18.15 29.91 21.54
CA PRO A 8 -19.13 28.84 21.44
C PRO A 8 -18.42 27.52 21.79
N SER A 9 -18.98 26.78 22.76
CA SER A 9 -18.45 25.48 23.12
C SER A 9 -18.26 24.65 21.86
N PRO A 10 -17.08 24.02 21.65
CA PRO A 10 -16.81 23.24 20.46
C PRO A 10 -17.97 22.28 20.25
N THR A 11 -18.62 22.36 19.09
CA THR A 11 -19.56 21.32 18.69
C THR A 11 -18.84 20.00 18.82
N ASP A 12 -19.33 19.09 19.68
CA ASP A 12 -18.79 17.74 19.82
C ASP A 12 -18.57 17.18 18.41
N PHE A 13 -17.30 17.10 18.02
CA PHE A 13 -16.93 16.47 16.78
C PHE A 13 -17.32 15.02 16.97
N GLN A 14 -18.41 14.61 16.33
CA GLN A 14 -18.59 13.19 16.11
C GLN A 14 -17.41 12.83 15.23
N THR A 15 -16.45 12.10 15.80
CA THR A 15 -15.46 11.36 15.02
C THR A 15 -16.20 10.80 13.83
N ALA A 16 -15.60 10.90 12.64
CA ALA A 16 -16.12 10.17 11.50
C ALA A 16 -16.10 8.70 11.93
N VAL A 17 -17.19 8.26 12.57
CA VAL A 17 -17.42 6.87 12.91
C VAL A 17 -17.40 6.29 11.52
N TYR A 18 -16.31 5.63 11.20
CA TYR A 18 -16.16 4.91 9.97
C TYR A 18 -17.25 3.85 10.04
N SER A 19 -18.42 4.25 9.59
CA SER A 19 -19.59 3.44 9.66
C SER A 19 -19.25 2.35 8.68
N ARG A 20 -19.22 1.11 9.15
CA ARG A 20 -19.21 -0.05 8.26
C ARG A 20 -20.28 0.06 7.15
N ASP A 21 -21.26 0.94 7.30
CA ASP A 21 -22.31 1.23 6.33
C ASP A 21 -21.97 2.34 5.30
N SER A 22 -20.96 3.21 5.51
CA SER A 22 -20.54 4.22 4.52
C SER A 22 -19.62 3.66 3.44
N ALA A 23 -18.94 2.54 3.70
CA ALA A 23 -18.44 1.65 2.67
C ALA A 23 -19.65 0.92 2.05
N GLY A 24 -20.39 1.62 1.18
CA GLY A 24 -21.58 1.12 0.49
C GLY A 24 -21.34 -0.13 -0.36
N ASP A 25 -20.09 -0.59 -0.46
CA ASP A 25 -19.76 -1.88 -1.03
C ASP A 25 -19.61 -2.94 0.08
N ILE A 26 -20.71 -3.69 0.29
CA ILE A 26 -20.79 -4.91 1.12
C ILE A 26 -19.61 -5.87 0.85
N PHE A 27 -18.96 -5.74 -0.30
CA PHE A 27 -17.81 -6.52 -0.71
C PHE A 27 -16.54 -6.22 0.11
N GLY A 28 -16.21 -4.96 0.40
CA GLY A 28 -14.96 -4.55 1.05
C GLY A 28 -14.83 -5.09 2.47
N ALA A 29 -15.76 -4.75 3.36
CA ALA A 29 -15.75 -5.21 4.76
C ALA A 29 -15.80 -6.74 4.90
N LYS A 30 -16.56 -7.42 4.02
CA LYS A 30 -16.59 -8.89 3.99
C LYS A 30 -15.27 -9.47 3.50
N LEU A 31 -14.65 -8.85 2.50
CA LEU A 31 -13.37 -9.31 1.97
C LEU A 31 -12.27 -9.19 3.03
N ILE A 32 -12.17 -8.04 3.72
CA ILE A 32 -11.24 -7.86 4.85
C ILE A 32 -11.46 -8.96 5.90
N THR A 33 -12.71 -9.17 6.31
CA THR A 33 -13.04 -10.20 7.31
C THR A 33 -12.67 -11.61 6.82
N VAL A 34 -12.87 -11.91 5.54
CA VAL A 34 -12.50 -13.22 4.96
C VAL A 34 -10.99 -13.39 4.97
N LEU A 35 -10.22 -12.38 4.54
CA LEU A 35 -8.76 -12.42 4.48
C LEU A 35 -8.12 -12.47 5.88
N HIS A 36 -8.60 -11.64 6.81
CA HIS A 36 -8.15 -11.68 8.21
C HIS A 36 -8.41 -13.03 8.89
N ASN A 37 -9.47 -13.73 8.49
CA ASN A 37 -9.76 -15.07 8.98
C ASN A 37 -8.94 -16.19 8.31
N PHE A 38 -7.93 -15.86 7.50
CA PHE A 38 -6.96 -16.84 7.06
C PHE A 38 -6.20 -17.43 8.26
N TYR A 39 -5.47 -18.51 8.03
CA TYR A 39 -4.82 -19.23 9.12
C TYR A 39 -3.58 -18.47 9.58
N HIS A 40 -3.59 -18.04 10.84
CA HIS A 40 -2.42 -17.60 11.59
C HIS A 40 -2.04 -18.65 12.63
N TYR A 41 -0.74 -18.86 12.84
CA TYR A 41 -0.24 -19.78 13.88
C TYR A 41 -0.26 -19.12 15.28
N SER A 42 -0.15 -17.80 15.34
CA SER A 42 -0.16 -16.96 16.54
C SER A 42 -1.38 -16.03 16.53
N ASP A 43 -1.35 -14.94 17.32
CA ASP A 43 -2.33 -13.87 17.25
C ASP A 43 -2.49 -13.35 15.81
N LYS A 44 -3.74 -13.04 15.46
CA LYS A 44 -4.17 -12.63 14.11
C LYS A 44 -4.12 -11.11 13.93
N ASP A 45 -4.15 -10.41 15.05
CA ASP A 45 -4.21 -8.96 15.06
C ASP A 45 -2.87 -8.42 14.54
N PHE A 46 -2.96 -7.36 13.74
CA PHE A 46 -1.79 -6.78 13.12
C PHE A 46 -0.91 -6.14 14.19
N ASP A 47 0.32 -6.60 14.30
CA ASP A 47 1.33 -6.00 15.17
C ASP A 47 2.67 -6.05 14.43
N ALA A 48 3.13 -4.87 14.01
CA ALA A 48 4.36 -4.72 13.23
C ALA A 48 5.60 -5.16 14.03
N SER A 49 5.56 -4.97 15.35
CA SER A 49 6.65 -5.32 16.27
C SER A 49 6.68 -6.81 16.63
N ASN A 50 5.55 -7.51 16.45
CA ASN A 50 5.42 -8.90 16.83
C ASN A 50 6.08 -9.84 15.81
N ALA A 51 7.27 -10.32 16.17
CA ALA A 51 7.99 -11.32 15.36
C ALA A 51 7.20 -12.63 15.17
N GLU A 52 6.23 -12.97 16.03
CA GLU A 52 5.37 -14.14 15.85
C GLU A 52 4.33 -13.91 14.75
N TYR A 53 3.77 -12.70 14.66
CA TYR A 53 2.87 -12.29 13.57
C TYR A 53 3.56 -12.47 12.20
N TRP A 54 4.77 -11.92 12.02
CA TRP A 54 5.51 -12.07 10.77
C TRP A 54 5.89 -13.52 10.46
N LYS A 55 6.23 -14.33 11.48
CA LYS A 55 6.46 -15.77 11.28
C LYS A 55 5.19 -16.48 10.82
N SER A 56 4.04 -16.08 11.34
CA SER A 56 2.74 -16.62 10.95
C SER A 56 2.42 -16.30 9.48
N VAL A 57 2.53 -15.04 9.09
CA VAL A 57 2.34 -14.57 7.70
C VAL A 57 3.32 -15.26 6.73
N LEU A 58 4.60 -15.36 7.09
CA LEU A 58 5.60 -16.07 6.31
C LEU A 58 5.31 -17.57 6.20
N GLY A 59 4.86 -18.18 7.30
CA GLY A 59 4.42 -19.58 7.34
C GLY A 59 3.28 -19.85 6.38
N PHE A 60 2.33 -18.93 6.27
CA PHE A 60 1.23 -19.01 5.31
C PHE A 60 1.70 -18.95 3.86
N LEU A 61 2.64 -18.04 3.53
CA LEU A 61 3.27 -18.01 2.20
C LEU A 61 3.98 -19.34 1.88
N LEU A 62 4.74 -19.89 2.83
CA LEU A 62 5.44 -21.16 2.62
C LEU A 62 4.45 -22.32 2.44
N ALA A 63 3.30 -22.29 3.11
CA ALA A 63 2.25 -23.28 2.96
C ALA A 63 1.62 -23.25 1.55
N ILE A 64 1.35 -22.05 0.99
CA ILE A 64 0.85 -21.89 -0.40
C ILE A 64 1.88 -22.43 -1.40
N ILE A 65 3.16 -22.08 -1.21
CA ILE A 65 4.24 -22.57 -2.08
C ILE A 65 4.34 -24.09 -1.99
N ALA A 66 4.34 -24.66 -0.78
CA ALA A 66 4.41 -26.10 -0.57
C ALA A 66 3.23 -26.82 -1.24
N LEU A 67 2.01 -26.31 -1.10
CA LEU A 67 0.82 -26.84 -1.76
C LEU A 67 0.98 -26.81 -3.29
N GLY A 68 1.43 -25.69 -3.85
CA GLY A 68 1.70 -25.55 -5.28
C GLY A 68 2.75 -26.55 -5.77
N ILE A 69 3.84 -26.74 -5.03
CA ILE A 69 4.89 -27.71 -5.36
C ILE A 69 4.38 -29.15 -5.28
N VAL A 70 3.55 -29.49 -4.29
CA VAL A 70 2.91 -30.83 -4.19
C VAL A 70 2.04 -31.10 -5.42
N MET A 71 1.25 -30.10 -5.85
CA MET A 71 0.47 -30.20 -7.10
C MET A 71 1.39 -30.40 -8.31
N MET A 72 2.49 -29.65 -8.41
CA MET A 72 3.47 -29.79 -9.49
C MET A 72 4.10 -31.18 -9.53
N ILE A 73 4.45 -31.74 -8.37
CA ILE A 73 4.99 -33.11 -8.26
C ILE A 73 3.97 -34.13 -8.77
N PHE A 74 2.70 -34.00 -8.39
CA PHE A 74 1.62 -34.86 -8.89
C PHE A 74 1.46 -34.76 -10.41
N MET A 75 1.55 -33.55 -10.96
CA MET A 75 1.53 -33.32 -12.40
C MET A 75 2.70 -34.02 -13.09
N TRP A 76 3.94 -33.87 -12.60
CA TRP A 76 5.11 -34.52 -13.17
C TRP A 76 5.02 -36.05 -13.12
N PHE A 77 4.54 -36.62 -12.00
CA PHE A 77 4.29 -38.05 -11.92
C PHE A 77 3.24 -38.50 -12.95
N SER A 78 2.14 -37.77 -13.09
CA SER A 78 1.09 -38.07 -14.07
C SER A 78 1.62 -38.02 -15.51
N VAL A 79 2.42 -37.00 -15.84
CA VAL A 79 3.09 -36.86 -17.14
C VAL A 79 4.09 -38.00 -17.38
N CYS A 80 4.86 -38.40 -16.35
CA CYS A 80 5.81 -39.51 -16.43
C CYS A 80 5.09 -40.85 -16.65
N PHE A 81 4.03 -41.14 -15.90
CA PHE A 81 3.25 -42.38 -16.03
C PHE A 81 2.54 -42.49 -17.38
N THR A 82 2.00 -41.38 -17.90
CA THR A 82 1.37 -41.36 -19.22
C THR A 82 2.37 -41.47 -20.37
N SER A 83 3.60 -40.98 -20.19
CA SER A 83 4.68 -41.07 -21.17
C SER A 83 5.43 -42.40 -21.17
N CYS A 84 5.48 -43.09 -20.01
CA CYS A 84 6.20 -44.35 -19.87
C CYS A 84 5.50 -45.50 -20.61
N LYS A 85 6.27 -46.24 -21.45
CA LYS A 85 5.76 -47.39 -22.22
C LYS A 85 5.14 -48.48 -21.33
N CYS A 86 5.67 -48.70 -20.12
CA CYS A 86 5.23 -49.76 -19.21
C CYS A 86 3.89 -49.45 -18.54
N CYS A 87 3.61 -48.18 -18.21
CA CYS A 87 2.39 -47.76 -17.51
C CYS A 87 1.22 -47.44 -18.45
N ARG A 88 1.51 -47.35 -19.75
CA ARG A 88 0.55 -46.98 -20.80
C ARG A 88 -0.66 -47.91 -20.91
N ASN A 89 -0.53 -49.19 -20.56
CA ASN A 89 -1.65 -50.13 -20.56
C ASN A 89 -2.56 -49.99 -19.33
N CYS A 90 -2.05 -49.40 -18.24
CA CYS A 90 -2.80 -49.19 -17.00
C CYS A 90 -3.52 -47.84 -16.99
N CYS A 91 -2.90 -46.79 -17.52
CA CYS A 91 -3.51 -45.47 -17.65
C CYS A 91 -4.32 -45.40 -18.95
N ARG A 92 -5.60 -45.77 -18.89
CA ARG A 92 -6.54 -45.48 -19.99
C ARG A 92 -6.73 -43.96 -20.05
N CYS A 93 -5.98 -43.27 -20.93
CA CYS A 93 -6.39 -41.94 -21.36
C CYS A 93 -7.88 -42.05 -21.77
N PRO A 94 -8.75 -41.13 -21.32
CA PRO A 94 -10.13 -41.11 -21.76
C PRO A 94 -10.14 -41.21 -23.30
N GLN A 95 -11.07 -42.01 -23.84
CA GLN A 95 -11.18 -42.31 -25.27
C GLN A 95 -11.64 -41.08 -26.07
N PHE A 96 -10.90 -39.98 -25.97
CA PHE A 96 -11.08 -38.83 -26.82
C PHE A 96 -10.64 -39.23 -28.22
N THR A 97 -11.49 -38.95 -29.19
CA THR A 97 -11.05 -38.92 -30.58
C THR A 97 -9.88 -37.94 -30.67
N ARG A 98 -8.83 -38.26 -31.45
CA ARG A 98 -7.64 -37.40 -31.58
C ARG A 98 -8.00 -35.93 -31.84
N LYS A 99 -8.97 -35.70 -32.74
CA LYS A 99 -9.48 -34.35 -33.05
C LYS A 99 -10.13 -33.67 -31.84
N GLY A 100 -10.85 -34.43 -31.01
CA GLY A 100 -11.42 -33.95 -29.75
C GLY A 100 -10.36 -33.57 -28.73
N GLY A 101 -9.36 -34.43 -28.48
CA GLY A 101 -8.28 -34.15 -27.53
C GLY A 101 -7.45 -32.92 -27.89
N ILE A 102 -7.05 -32.79 -29.16
CA ILE A 102 -6.35 -31.62 -29.69
C ILE A 102 -7.16 -30.34 -29.44
N ARG A 103 -8.45 -30.35 -29.85
CA ARG A 103 -9.33 -29.18 -29.70
C ARG A 103 -9.51 -28.81 -28.24
N THR A 104 -9.74 -29.79 -27.36
CA THR A 104 -9.95 -29.53 -25.92
C THR A 104 -8.73 -28.87 -25.29
N VAL A 105 -7.53 -29.42 -25.49
CA VAL A 105 -6.30 -28.86 -24.90
C VAL A 105 -5.98 -27.48 -25.49
N SER A 106 -6.11 -27.27 -26.80
CA SER A 106 -5.90 -25.94 -27.38
C SER A 106 -6.91 -24.91 -26.85
N VAL A 107 -8.19 -25.27 -26.72
CA VAL A 107 -9.22 -24.36 -26.15
C VAL A 107 -8.91 -24.05 -24.69
N MET A 108 -8.47 -25.03 -23.91
CA MET A 108 -8.11 -24.81 -22.51
C MET A 108 -6.86 -23.94 -22.34
N PHE A 109 -5.84 -24.05 -23.21
CA PHE A 109 -4.70 -23.11 -23.20
C PHE A 109 -5.14 -21.69 -23.55
N MET A 110 -5.97 -21.52 -24.57
CA MET A 110 -6.53 -20.23 -24.95
C MET A 110 -7.40 -19.63 -23.83
N MET A 111 -8.19 -20.46 -23.15
CA MET A 111 -8.99 -20.04 -22.01
C MET A 111 -8.09 -19.60 -20.84
N ALA A 112 -7.02 -20.33 -20.54
CA ALA A 112 -6.06 -19.95 -19.50
C ALA A 112 -5.40 -18.60 -19.80
N ALA A 113 -4.95 -18.38 -21.04
CA ALA A 113 -4.35 -17.11 -21.46
C ALA A 113 -5.38 -15.96 -21.46
N ALA A 114 -6.62 -16.23 -21.86
CA ALA A 114 -7.71 -15.26 -21.80
C ALA A 114 -8.04 -14.88 -20.35
N VAL A 115 -8.18 -15.85 -19.44
CA VAL A 115 -8.39 -15.63 -18.00
C VAL A 115 -7.23 -14.83 -17.42
N ALA A 116 -5.99 -15.19 -17.73
CA ALA A 116 -4.82 -14.42 -17.30
C ALA A 116 -4.85 -12.97 -17.80
N THR A 117 -5.36 -12.72 -19.01
CA THR A 117 -5.51 -11.36 -19.54
C THR A 117 -6.54 -10.54 -18.75
N VAL A 118 -7.54 -11.19 -18.12
CA VAL A 118 -8.46 -10.51 -17.19
C VAL A 118 -7.72 -9.98 -15.95
N ALA A 119 -6.51 -10.46 -15.63
CA ALA A 119 -5.69 -9.93 -14.53
C ALA A 119 -5.37 -8.44 -14.70
N TYR A 120 -5.38 -7.91 -15.94
CA TYR A 120 -5.27 -6.47 -16.20
C TYR A 120 -6.40 -5.66 -15.57
N TYR A 121 -7.58 -6.25 -15.35
CA TYR A 121 -8.65 -5.59 -14.60
C TYR A 121 -8.25 -5.35 -13.14
N GLY A 122 -7.78 -6.40 -12.44
CA GLY A 122 -7.28 -6.27 -11.06
C GLY A 122 -6.06 -5.35 -10.96
N ARG A 123 -5.15 -5.39 -11.95
CA ARG A 123 -4.02 -4.44 -12.06
C ARG A 123 -4.51 -2.99 -12.17
N ASN A 124 -5.53 -2.72 -12.98
CA ASN A 124 -6.02 -1.36 -13.18
C ASN A 124 -6.70 -0.80 -11.93
N GLU A 125 -7.50 -1.62 -11.23
CA GLU A 125 -8.06 -1.26 -9.91
C GLU A 125 -6.95 -0.94 -8.91
N PHE A 126 -5.94 -1.81 -8.82
CA PHE A 126 -4.79 -1.59 -7.94
C PHE A 126 -4.04 -0.30 -8.27
N ILE A 127 -3.76 -0.04 -9.54
CA ILE A 127 -3.03 1.17 -9.97
C ILE A 127 -3.87 2.43 -9.74
N SER A 128 -5.20 2.35 -9.89
CA SER A 128 -6.10 3.46 -9.54
C SER A 128 -5.98 3.77 -8.05
N ALA A 129 -6.19 2.77 -7.19
CA ALA A 129 -6.05 2.92 -5.74
C ALA A 129 -4.67 3.48 -5.35
N THR A 130 -3.60 3.00 -5.99
CA THR A 130 -2.24 3.49 -5.74
C THR A 130 -2.07 4.96 -6.14
N LYS A 131 -2.71 5.38 -7.24
CA LYS A 131 -2.67 6.77 -7.71
C LYS A 131 -3.47 7.68 -6.79
N ASP A 132 -4.66 7.24 -6.39
CA ASP A 132 -5.53 8.00 -5.50
C ASP A 132 -4.88 8.13 -4.12
N ALA A 133 -4.28 7.04 -3.60
CA ALA A 133 -3.50 7.08 -2.35
C ALA A 133 -2.34 8.07 -2.43
N ARG A 134 -1.61 8.07 -3.55
CA ARG A 134 -0.52 9.01 -3.79
C ARG A 134 -1.02 10.45 -3.82
N ASP A 135 -2.10 10.73 -4.53
CA ASP A 135 -2.62 12.08 -4.68
C ASP A 135 -3.09 12.62 -3.31
N THR A 136 -3.78 11.80 -2.51
CA THR A 136 -4.18 12.20 -1.13
C THR A 136 -2.99 12.26 -0.15
N LEU A 137 -1.99 11.38 -0.29
CA LEU A 137 -0.76 11.47 0.51
C LEU A 137 0.08 12.71 0.15
N ASN A 138 0.07 13.17 -1.10
CA ASN A 138 0.68 14.44 -1.47
C ASN A 138 -0.03 15.60 -0.79
N GLU A 139 -1.36 15.64 -0.81
CA GLU A 139 -2.13 16.67 -0.10
C GLU A 139 -1.86 16.63 1.42
N LEU A 140 -1.69 15.44 1.99
CA LEU A 140 -1.30 15.27 3.39
C LEU A 140 0.13 15.77 3.64
N SER A 141 1.06 15.47 2.74
CA SER A 141 2.45 15.95 2.81
C SER A 141 2.51 17.47 2.74
N ASP A 142 1.79 18.06 1.78
CA ASP A 142 1.69 19.51 1.58
C ASP A 142 1.16 20.19 2.85
N ALA A 143 0.13 19.63 3.50
CA ALA A 143 -0.38 20.16 4.77
C ALA A 143 0.67 20.14 5.91
N PHE A 144 1.48 19.08 6.01
CA PHE A 144 2.59 19.03 6.97
C PHE A 144 3.76 19.93 6.56
N TYR A 145 3.99 20.14 5.27
CA TYR A 145 4.99 21.08 4.76
C TYR A 145 4.63 22.52 5.09
N ASP A 146 3.35 22.89 4.96
CA ASP A 146 2.87 24.22 5.33
C ASP A 146 3.03 24.43 6.85
N LEU A 147 2.69 23.44 7.68
CA LEU A 147 2.96 23.48 9.13
C LEU A 147 4.45 23.62 9.48
N GLU A 148 5.35 22.88 8.81
CA GLU A 148 6.79 23.02 9.01
C GLU A 148 7.30 24.40 8.59
N ALA A 149 6.77 24.95 7.48
CA ALA A 149 7.15 26.26 6.97
C ALA A 149 6.74 27.39 7.91
N ASP A 150 5.54 27.33 8.48
CA ASP A 150 5.08 28.31 9.46
C ASP A 150 5.95 28.28 10.73
N ILE A 151 6.33 27.09 11.21
CA ILE A 151 7.26 26.95 12.35
C ILE A 151 8.64 27.53 12.02
N ASP A 152 9.16 27.30 10.81
CA ASP A 152 10.42 27.90 10.36
C ASP A 152 10.34 29.45 10.32
N ASP A 153 9.20 30.01 9.91
CA ASP A 153 8.94 31.45 9.90
C ASP A 153 8.80 32.04 11.32
N LEU A 154 8.20 31.30 12.26
CA LEU A 154 8.21 31.65 13.69
C LEU A 154 9.63 31.65 14.24
N ALA A 155 10.44 30.64 13.94
CA ALA A 155 11.83 30.57 14.37
C ALA A 155 12.68 31.73 13.78
N ALA A 156 12.42 32.12 12.53
CA ALA A 156 13.06 33.30 11.93
C ALA A 156 12.63 34.61 12.60
N SER A 157 11.37 34.69 13.05
CA SER A 157 10.83 35.82 13.81
C SER A 157 11.50 35.93 15.18
N VAL A 158 11.67 34.82 15.90
CA VAL A 158 12.46 34.74 17.14
C VAL A 158 13.87 35.30 16.95
N VAL A 159 14.59 34.86 15.92
CA VAL A 159 15.96 35.33 15.63
C VAL A 159 15.97 36.84 15.39
N SER A 160 15.01 37.35 14.62
CA SER A 160 14.90 38.78 14.29
C SER A 160 14.56 39.64 15.53
N LEU A 161 13.67 39.14 16.39
CA LEU A 161 13.33 39.77 17.67
C LEU A 161 14.57 39.80 18.58
N ASN A 162 15.33 38.71 18.67
CA ASN A 162 16.51 38.62 19.53
C ASN A 162 17.63 39.59 19.08
N GLU A 163 17.90 39.63 17.77
CA GLU A 163 18.87 40.58 17.20
C GLU A 163 18.46 42.04 17.42
N THR A 164 17.15 42.33 17.32
CA THR A 164 16.61 43.68 17.53
C THR A 164 16.59 44.06 19.01
N LEU A 165 16.24 43.12 19.89
CA LEU A 165 16.25 43.29 21.35
C LEU A 165 17.65 43.61 21.85
N ALA A 166 18.69 42.97 21.31
CA ALA A 166 20.09 43.27 21.65
C ALA A 166 20.53 44.72 21.30
N ALA A 167 19.76 45.45 20.48
CA ALA A 167 20.00 46.86 20.16
C ALA A 167 19.17 47.83 21.01
N VAL A 168 18.23 47.32 21.81
CA VAL A 168 17.52 48.07 22.84
C VAL A 168 18.50 48.40 23.95
N SER A 169 18.38 49.61 24.51
CA SER A 169 19.14 49.99 25.68
C SER A 169 18.27 50.76 26.64
N CYS A 170 18.14 50.25 27.86
CA CYS A 170 17.44 50.88 28.97
C CYS A 170 18.43 51.26 30.09
N SER A 171 18.01 52.07 31.05
CA SER A 171 18.80 52.41 32.24
C SER A 171 18.63 51.42 33.37
N THR A 172 17.51 50.70 33.39
CA THR A 172 17.21 49.62 34.34
C THR A 172 17.25 48.27 33.63
N ASP A 173 18.11 47.37 34.13
CA ASP A 173 18.26 46.01 33.62
C ASP A 173 16.94 45.21 33.67
N THR A 174 16.01 45.57 34.58
CA THR A 174 14.74 44.83 34.79
C THR A 174 13.86 44.71 33.54
N VAL A 175 13.75 45.76 32.71
CA VAL A 175 12.91 45.71 31.50
C VAL A 175 13.58 44.89 30.40
N GLU A 176 14.91 44.97 30.30
CA GLU A 176 15.69 44.20 29.32
C GLU A 176 15.69 42.71 29.69
N ASP A 177 15.85 42.40 30.98
CA ASP A 177 15.74 41.04 31.53
C ASP A 177 14.35 40.45 31.28
N GLU A 178 13.27 41.19 31.61
CA GLU A 178 11.89 40.72 31.38
C GLU A 178 11.61 40.46 29.89
N LEU A 179 12.02 41.34 28.97
CA LEU A 179 11.86 41.10 27.53
C LEU A 179 12.70 39.92 27.04
N SER A 180 13.90 39.73 27.58
CA SER A 180 14.77 38.61 27.22
C SER A 180 14.20 37.28 27.70
N ASP A 181 13.66 37.24 28.93
CA ASP A 181 13.07 36.04 29.52
C ASP A 181 11.84 35.59 28.71
N GLU A 182 10.92 36.50 28.37
CA GLU A 182 9.73 36.18 27.54
C GLU A 182 10.12 35.72 26.13
N LEU A 183 11.20 36.27 25.56
CA LEU A 183 11.69 35.84 24.25
C LEU A 183 12.36 34.45 24.30
N GLU A 184 13.01 34.10 25.41
CA GLU A 184 13.55 32.76 25.65
C GLU A 184 12.42 31.74 25.76
N GLU A 185 11.34 32.04 26.49
CA GLU A 185 10.15 31.17 26.58
C GLU A 185 9.47 30.99 25.21
N TYR A 186 9.32 32.07 24.42
CA TYR A 186 8.82 31.96 23.05
C TYR A 186 9.74 31.10 22.15
N THR A 187 11.06 31.21 22.32
CA THR A 187 12.04 30.39 21.59
C THR A 187 11.87 28.90 21.92
N GLU A 188 11.78 28.56 23.21
CA GLU A 188 11.62 27.17 23.66
C GLU A 188 10.32 26.56 23.11
N ALA A 189 9.21 27.30 23.13
CA ALA A 189 7.94 26.83 22.59
C ALA A 189 7.99 26.57 21.07
N VAL A 190 8.66 27.45 20.30
CA VAL A 190 8.84 27.25 18.86
C VAL A 190 9.74 26.05 18.55
N ASP A 191 10.83 25.87 19.30
CA ASP A 191 11.71 24.71 19.18
C ASP A 191 10.95 23.41 19.48
N ASP A 192 10.11 23.40 20.52
CA ASP A 192 9.28 22.24 20.88
C ASP A 192 8.24 21.93 19.80
N MET A 193 7.57 22.94 19.20
CA MET A 193 6.69 22.75 18.04
C MET A 193 7.43 22.12 16.85
N SER A 194 8.65 22.61 16.56
CA SER A 194 9.52 22.04 15.51
C SER A 194 9.83 20.56 15.75
N ASP A 195 10.10 20.17 16.99
CA ASP A 195 10.39 18.78 17.36
C ASP A 195 9.18 17.83 17.14
N TYR A 196 7.95 18.34 17.26
CA TYR A 196 6.73 17.56 17.01
C TYR A 196 6.49 17.29 15.52
N VAL A 197 6.65 18.33 14.67
CA VAL A 197 6.30 18.27 13.25
C VAL A 197 7.47 17.82 12.38
N GLY A 198 8.70 18.10 12.83
CA GLY A 198 9.93 17.99 12.07
C GLY A 198 10.14 16.63 11.38
N GLY A 199 10.06 16.64 10.05
CA GLY A 199 10.41 15.51 9.20
C GLY A 199 9.26 14.54 8.92
N ILE A 200 8.04 14.81 9.39
CA ILE A 200 6.84 14.05 9.02
C ILE A 200 6.60 14.20 7.51
N SER A 201 6.64 15.43 6.99
CA SER A 201 6.48 15.74 5.55
C SER A 201 7.41 14.90 4.67
N LYS A 202 8.70 14.86 5.01
CA LYS A 202 9.74 14.08 4.30
C LYS A 202 9.52 12.58 4.38
N GLN A 203 8.89 12.07 5.44
CA GLN A 203 8.56 10.65 5.55
C GLN A 203 7.36 10.30 4.67
N ILE A 204 6.34 11.16 4.64
CA ILE A 204 5.18 11.02 3.75
C ILE A 204 5.64 11.07 2.30
N ASP A 205 6.49 12.03 1.92
CA ASP A 205 7.08 12.13 0.57
C ASP A 205 7.83 10.87 0.15
N LYS A 206 8.63 10.28 1.05
CA LYS A 206 9.31 9.00 0.75
C LYS A 206 8.30 7.87 0.52
N ALA A 207 7.20 7.84 1.26
CA ALA A 207 6.14 6.88 1.06
C ALA A 207 5.42 7.11 -0.29
N VAL A 208 5.12 8.36 -0.64
CA VAL A 208 4.58 8.78 -1.94
C VAL A 208 5.49 8.32 -3.08
N ASP A 209 6.79 8.59 -2.99
CA ASP A 209 7.77 8.23 -4.02
C ASP A 209 7.87 6.70 -4.19
N PHE A 210 7.88 5.95 -3.08
CA PHE A 210 7.85 4.49 -3.12
C PHE A 210 6.58 3.95 -3.80
N ILE A 211 5.41 4.48 -3.42
CA ILE A 211 4.11 4.11 -3.98
C ILE A 211 4.08 4.40 -5.50
N LYS A 212 4.56 5.59 -5.89
CA LYS A 212 4.54 6.07 -7.28
C LYS A 212 5.50 5.29 -8.17
N ASP A 213 6.77 5.20 -7.81
CA ASP A 213 7.83 4.78 -8.72
C ASP A 213 8.12 3.28 -8.63
N GLU A 214 7.96 2.68 -7.45
CA GLU A 214 8.28 1.27 -7.21
C GLU A 214 7.04 0.39 -7.32
N ALA A 215 6.01 0.64 -6.51
CA ALA A 215 4.86 -0.27 -6.41
C ALA A 215 4.11 -0.43 -7.74
N THR A 216 3.74 0.69 -8.39
CA THR A 216 3.02 0.65 -9.69
C THR A 216 3.82 -0.06 -10.77
N LYS A 217 5.13 0.18 -10.82
CA LYS A 217 6.05 -0.35 -11.82
C LYS A 217 6.27 -1.85 -11.65
N TYR A 218 6.49 -2.32 -10.43
CA TYR A 218 6.67 -3.75 -10.16
C TYR A 218 5.41 -4.55 -10.47
N ILE A 219 4.23 -4.02 -10.15
CA ILE A 219 2.96 -4.69 -10.42
C ILE A 219 2.65 -4.69 -11.91
N ASP A 220 2.91 -3.60 -12.62
CA ASP A 220 2.75 -3.56 -14.07
C ASP A 220 3.66 -4.59 -14.76
N TYR A 221 4.95 -4.56 -14.46
CA TYR A 221 5.90 -5.50 -15.04
C TYR A 221 5.63 -6.95 -14.66
N GLY A 222 5.27 -7.21 -13.40
CA GLY A 222 4.91 -8.55 -12.94
C GLY A 222 3.68 -9.09 -13.68
N CYS A 223 2.62 -8.28 -13.79
CA CYS A 223 1.41 -8.67 -14.50
C CYS A 223 1.67 -8.88 -16.00
N ALA A 224 2.35 -7.93 -16.66
CA ALA A 224 2.69 -8.04 -18.07
C ALA A 224 3.58 -9.26 -18.36
N PHE A 225 4.56 -9.53 -17.48
CA PHE A 225 5.44 -10.69 -17.58
C PHE A 225 4.67 -12.01 -17.48
N ILE A 226 3.81 -12.18 -16.47
CA ILE A 226 3.02 -13.40 -16.31
C ILE A 226 2.10 -13.59 -17.52
N VAL A 227 1.33 -12.56 -17.89
CA VAL A 227 0.39 -12.68 -19.01
C VAL A 227 1.13 -13.00 -20.30
N GLY A 228 2.25 -12.32 -20.57
CA GLY A 228 3.11 -12.58 -21.71
C GLY A 228 3.64 -14.03 -21.73
N MET A 229 4.15 -14.52 -20.59
CA MET A 229 4.63 -15.90 -20.47
C MET A 229 3.53 -16.93 -20.69
N LEU A 230 2.30 -16.66 -20.25
CA LEU A 230 1.15 -17.53 -20.48
C LEU A 230 0.71 -17.55 -21.96
N TRP A 231 0.77 -16.42 -22.65
CA TRP A 231 0.55 -16.38 -24.10
C TRP A 231 1.63 -17.15 -24.87
N VAL A 232 2.90 -17.01 -24.47
CA VAL A 232 4.01 -17.79 -25.06
C VAL A 232 3.79 -19.28 -24.81
N LEU A 233 3.42 -19.67 -23.60
CA LEU A 233 3.12 -21.07 -23.27
C LEU A 233 1.94 -21.61 -24.08
N CYS A 234 0.88 -20.81 -24.25
CA CYS A 234 -0.27 -21.16 -25.10
C CYS A 234 0.15 -21.39 -26.55
N PHE A 235 1.01 -20.53 -27.10
CA PHE A 235 1.56 -20.69 -28.45
C PHE A 235 2.39 -21.97 -28.57
N LEU A 236 3.37 -22.17 -27.66
CA LEU A 236 4.22 -23.36 -27.66
C LEU A 236 3.40 -24.65 -27.49
N GLY A 237 2.44 -24.66 -26.56
CA GLY A 237 1.52 -25.76 -26.34
C GLY A 237 0.70 -26.09 -27.57
N THR A 238 0.19 -25.06 -28.27
CA THR A 238 -0.55 -25.25 -29.52
C THR A 238 0.35 -25.83 -30.61
N VAL A 239 1.55 -25.29 -30.82
CA VAL A 239 2.51 -25.80 -31.81
C VAL A 239 2.86 -27.26 -31.54
N ALA A 240 3.22 -27.60 -30.29
CA ALA A 240 3.61 -28.95 -29.90
C ALA A 240 2.50 -30.00 -30.13
N ILE A 241 1.22 -29.60 -30.06
CA ILE A 241 0.10 -30.49 -30.35
C ILE A 241 0.00 -30.80 -31.86
N TYR A 242 0.28 -29.80 -32.72
CA TYR A 242 0.23 -29.97 -34.16
C TYR A 242 1.49 -30.61 -34.74
N THR A 243 2.66 -30.42 -34.12
CA THR A 243 3.91 -31.02 -34.57
C THR A 243 4.03 -32.49 -34.13
N PRO A 244 4.73 -33.35 -34.89
CA PRO A 244 5.03 -34.72 -34.49
C PRO A 244 6.28 -34.83 -33.60
N CYS A 245 6.98 -33.73 -33.34
CA CYS A 245 8.26 -33.74 -32.64
C CYS A 245 8.08 -33.97 -31.13
N GLN A 246 8.79 -34.96 -30.58
CA GLN A 246 8.76 -35.23 -29.13
C GLN A 246 9.50 -34.16 -28.32
N LEU A 247 10.47 -33.47 -28.93
CA LEU A 247 11.22 -32.40 -28.28
C LEU A 247 10.30 -31.24 -27.90
N ASP A 248 9.32 -30.90 -28.74
CA ASP A 248 8.37 -29.80 -28.51
C ASP A 248 7.52 -30.06 -27.26
N ASN A 249 7.10 -31.31 -27.05
CA ASN A 249 6.37 -31.71 -25.83
C ASN A 249 7.24 -31.55 -24.58
N CYS A 250 8.50 -32.02 -24.63
CA CYS A 250 9.43 -31.85 -23.52
C CYS A 250 9.68 -30.37 -23.22
N LEU A 251 9.83 -29.54 -24.25
CA LEU A 251 10.03 -28.10 -24.12
C LEU A 251 8.82 -27.42 -23.48
N VAL A 252 7.59 -27.72 -23.94
CA VAL A 252 6.35 -27.17 -23.37
C VAL A 252 6.21 -27.53 -21.89
N ILE A 253 6.46 -28.79 -21.52
CA ILE A 253 6.37 -29.24 -20.12
C ILE A 253 7.45 -28.56 -19.27
N PHE A 254 8.67 -28.43 -19.78
CA PHE A 254 9.78 -27.81 -19.06
C PHE A 254 9.53 -26.31 -18.84
N VAL A 255 9.29 -25.56 -19.91
CA VAL A 255 9.00 -24.11 -19.86
C VAL A 255 7.73 -23.85 -19.05
N GLY A 256 6.70 -24.64 -19.28
CA GLY A 256 5.45 -24.61 -18.54
C GLY A 256 5.62 -24.81 -17.04
N SER A 257 6.51 -25.72 -16.64
CA SER A 257 6.80 -25.96 -15.23
C SER A 257 7.50 -24.77 -14.57
N LEU A 258 8.44 -24.13 -15.27
CA LEU A 258 9.09 -22.91 -14.77
C LEU A 258 8.07 -21.77 -14.60
N ILE A 259 7.18 -21.60 -15.57
CA ILE A 259 6.13 -20.58 -15.50
C ILE A 259 5.18 -20.85 -14.35
N LEU A 260 4.75 -22.10 -14.13
CA LEU A 260 3.89 -22.45 -13.00
C LEU A 260 4.59 -22.22 -11.65
N ILE A 261 5.88 -22.53 -11.52
CA ILE A 261 6.65 -22.23 -10.30
C ILE A 261 6.68 -20.72 -10.03
N GLY A 262 6.96 -19.92 -11.07
CA GLY A 262 6.93 -18.46 -10.96
C GLY A 262 5.54 -17.93 -10.57
N LEU A 263 4.47 -18.49 -11.16
CA LEU A 263 3.09 -18.14 -10.85
C LEU A 263 2.72 -18.50 -9.40
N ILE A 264 3.11 -19.68 -8.91
CA ILE A 264 2.89 -20.10 -7.51
C ILE A 264 3.55 -19.11 -6.56
N PHE A 265 4.80 -18.75 -6.81
CA PHE A 265 5.52 -17.79 -5.96
C PHE A 265 4.85 -16.41 -5.97
N MET A 266 4.50 -15.90 -7.15
CA MET A 266 3.86 -14.58 -7.28
C MET A 266 2.48 -14.53 -6.63
N VAL A 267 1.65 -15.55 -6.82
CA VAL A 267 0.35 -15.67 -6.13
C VAL A 267 0.55 -15.74 -4.62
N ALA A 268 1.53 -16.51 -4.13
CA ALA A 268 1.79 -16.61 -2.70
C ALA A 268 2.19 -15.25 -2.08
N VAL A 269 3.01 -14.46 -2.78
CA VAL A 269 3.37 -13.09 -2.36
C VAL A 269 2.17 -12.15 -2.40
N GLN A 270 1.34 -12.19 -3.44
CA GLN A 270 0.14 -11.35 -3.52
C GLN A 270 -0.87 -11.68 -2.42
N VAL A 271 -1.10 -12.96 -2.15
CA VAL A 271 -1.98 -13.39 -1.06
C VAL A 271 -1.41 -12.97 0.30
N MET A 272 -0.10 -13.09 0.51
CA MET A 272 0.56 -12.59 1.72
C MET A 272 0.24 -11.11 1.94
N PHE A 273 0.49 -10.26 0.93
CA PHE A 273 0.18 -8.84 1.03
C PHE A 273 -1.32 -8.58 1.26
N SER A 274 -2.22 -9.28 0.55
CA SER A 274 -3.67 -9.16 0.79
C SER A 274 -4.06 -9.47 2.23
N VAL A 275 -3.49 -10.52 2.82
CA VAL A 275 -3.74 -10.89 4.22
C VAL A 275 -3.18 -9.85 5.17
N THR A 276 -1.92 -9.41 4.98
CA THR A 276 -1.30 -8.40 5.84
C THR A 276 -2.06 -7.08 5.83
N PHE A 277 -2.47 -6.58 4.65
CA PHE A 277 -3.27 -5.36 4.57
C PHE A 277 -4.68 -5.57 5.13
N ALA A 278 -5.27 -6.77 4.97
CA ALA A 278 -6.55 -7.06 5.60
C ALA A 278 -6.45 -7.10 7.13
N ASP A 279 -5.37 -7.63 7.71
CA ASP A 279 -5.15 -7.62 9.16
C ASP A 279 -4.98 -6.18 9.66
N PHE A 280 -4.18 -5.37 8.96
CA PHE A 280 -4.02 -3.93 9.23
C PHE A 280 -5.39 -3.21 9.26
N CYS A 281 -6.22 -3.48 8.26
CA CYS A 281 -7.55 -2.88 8.14
C CYS A 281 -8.59 -3.44 9.12
N TYR A 282 -8.39 -4.67 9.60
CA TYR A 282 -9.27 -5.30 10.56
C TYR A 282 -9.02 -4.78 11.98
N GLU A 283 -7.75 -4.61 12.35
CA GLU A 283 -7.33 -3.97 13.62
C GLU A 283 -7.76 -2.49 13.67
N GLY A 284 -7.82 -1.87 12.50
CA GLY A 284 -8.08 -0.45 12.32
C GLY A 284 -6.76 0.27 12.03
N PRO A 285 -6.68 1.00 10.90
CA PRO A 285 -5.49 1.77 10.53
C PRO A 285 -4.88 2.59 11.67
N ASP A 286 -5.70 3.16 12.56
CA ASP A 286 -5.25 4.00 13.66
C ASP A 286 -4.35 3.22 14.62
N ASN A 287 -4.80 2.04 15.07
CA ASN A 287 -4.03 1.20 16.00
C ASN A 287 -2.81 0.59 15.28
N ALA A 288 -2.98 0.20 14.02
CA ALA A 288 -1.93 -0.43 13.24
C ALA A 288 -0.77 0.54 12.93
N ILE A 289 -1.07 1.81 12.66
CA ILE A 289 -0.07 2.86 12.45
C ILE A 289 0.63 3.22 13.75
N LEU A 290 -0.09 3.27 14.88
CA LEU A 290 0.54 3.49 16.18
C LEU A 290 1.52 2.36 16.53
N SER A 291 1.13 1.10 16.33
CA SER A 291 2.04 -0.05 16.48
C SER A 291 3.28 0.06 15.58
N LEU A 292 3.09 0.54 14.34
CA LEU A 292 4.22 0.75 13.42
C LEU A 292 5.12 1.91 13.87
N ALA A 293 4.54 3.02 14.33
CA ALA A 293 5.25 4.19 14.82
C ALA A 293 6.09 3.87 16.07
N GLU A 294 5.57 3.01 16.96
CA GLU A 294 6.29 2.46 18.09
C GLU A 294 7.48 1.58 17.63
N ASP A 295 7.28 0.71 16.62
CA ASP A 295 8.33 -0.18 16.11
C ASP A 295 9.49 0.58 15.43
N VAL A 296 9.19 1.66 14.69
CA VAL A 296 10.22 2.51 14.07
C VAL A 296 10.87 3.50 15.05
N ASN A 297 10.41 3.54 16.31
CA ASN A 297 10.94 4.39 17.37
C ASN A 297 10.98 5.87 16.96
N LEU A 298 9.84 6.41 16.51
CA LEU A 298 9.70 7.83 16.14
C LEU A 298 9.86 8.79 17.34
N GLY A 299 9.96 8.29 18.57
CA GLY A 299 9.94 9.08 19.79
C GLY A 299 8.52 9.36 20.26
N ASP A 300 8.37 9.74 21.53
CA ASP A 300 7.05 9.88 22.15
C ASP A 300 6.24 11.05 21.54
N ARG A 301 6.92 12.18 21.25
CA ARG A 301 6.30 13.41 20.71
C ARG A 301 5.59 13.20 19.35
N PRO A 302 6.24 12.65 18.30
CA PRO A 302 5.54 12.40 17.03
C PRO A 302 4.42 11.35 17.15
N ILE A 303 4.54 10.39 18.07
CA ILE A 303 3.49 9.38 18.30
C ILE A 303 2.24 10.03 18.88
N GLU A 304 2.37 10.97 19.81
CA GLU A 304 1.24 11.74 20.35
C GLU A 304 0.55 12.55 19.26
N LEU A 305 1.32 13.23 18.41
CA LEU A 305 0.80 14.01 17.28
C LEU A 305 0.05 13.15 16.27
N ILE A 306 0.64 12.01 15.88
CA ILE A 306 0.00 11.02 15.01
C ILE A 306 -1.28 10.50 15.66
N THR A 307 -1.26 10.17 16.96
CA THR A 307 -2.45 9.70 17.69
C THR A 307 -3.58 10.73 17.64
N TYR A 308 -3.25 12.00 17.88
CA TYR A 308 -4.22 13.09 17.83
C TYR A 308 -4.85 13.24 16.44
N TYR A 309 -4.03 13.33 15.38
CA TYR A 309 -4.55 13.52 14.02
C TYR A 309 -5.26 12.30 13.44
N THR A 310 -4.89 11.09 13.85
CA THR A 310 -5.56 9.85 13.38
C THR A 310 -6.92 9.64 14.05
N LYS A 311 -7.03 9.94 15.35
CA LYS A 311 -8.29 9.74 16.10
C LYS A 311 -9.19 10.96 16.12
N CYS A 312 -8.61 12.15 15.98
CA CYS A 312 -9.30 13.42 16.22
C CYS A 312 -9.95 13.51 17.61
N GLU A 313 -9.29 12.90 18.59
CA GLU A 313 -9.73 12.83 19.98
C GLU A 313 -8.60 13.30 20.89
N GLY A 314 -8.96 13.95 22.00
CA GLY A 314 -8.00 14.50 22.97
C GLY A 314 -7.67 15.97 22.74
N THR A 315 -6.68 16.45 23.48
CA THR A 315 -6.09 17.79 23.34
C THR A 315 -5.00 17.71 22.28
N ASN A 316 -4.88 18.73 21.43
CA ASN A 316 -3.80 18.76 20.44
C ASN A 316 -2.46 18.91 21.19
N PRO A 317 -1.47 18.02 21.00
CA PRO A 317 -0.18 18.17 21.69
C PRO A 317 0.57 19.44 21.29
N LEU A 318 0.22 20.08 20.17
CA LEU A 318 0.75 21.38 19.77
C LEU A 318 0.01 22.56 20.42
N GLU A 319 -1.18 22.34 21.00
CA GLU A 319 -1.99 23.44 21.58
C GLU A 319 -1.32 24.04 22.82
N SER A 320 -0.66 23.23 23.67
CA SER A 320 0.07 23.78 24.81
C SER A 320 1.27 24.62 24.40
N GLU A 321 2.03 24.16 23.42
CA GLU A 321 3.22 24.87 22.93
C GLU A 321 2.80 26.13 22.16
N PHE A 322 1.71 26.05 21.40
CA PHE A 322 1.11 27.18 20.72
C PHE A 322 0.59 28.24 21.71
N ASP A 323 -0.17 27.83 22.72
CA ASP A 323 -0.69 28.73 23.75
C ASP A 323 0.48 29.37 24.53
N SER A 324 1.53 28.60 24.84
CA SER A 324 2.75 29.12 25.49
C SER A 324 3.44 30.16 24.61
N ALA A 325 3.63 29.87 23.33
CA ALA A 325 4.24 30.81 22.39
C ALA A 325 3.40 32.10 22.26
N LEU A 326 2.07 31.99 22.23
CA LEU A 326 1.17 33.13 22.14
C LEU A 326 1.17 33.97 23.42
N ASP A 327 1.09 33.32 24.59
CA ASP A 327 1.12 33.98 25.90
C ASP A 327 2.45 34.74 26.11
N SER A 328 3.59 34.15 25.73
CA SER A 328 4.90 34.82 25.78
C SER A 328 4.96 36.00 24.81
N LEU A 329 4.42 35.89 23.59
CA LEU A 329 4.35 37.02 22.65
C LEU A 329 3.43 38.15 23.14
N GLU A 330 2.28 37.83 23.73
CA GLU A 330 1.38 38.82 24.33
C GLU A 330 2.05 39.54 25.50
N THR A 331 2.70 38.79 26.39
CA THR A 331 3.42 39.34 27.54
C THR A 331 4.61 40.18 27.10
N PHE A 332 5.37 39.74 26.10
CA PHE A 332 6.43 40.53 25.48
C PHE A 332 5.89 41.85 24.92
N ASN A 333 4.75 41.84 24.24
CA ASN A 333 4.11 43.04 23.68
C ASN A 333 3.60 44.00 24.78
N GLU A 334 3.00 43.47 25.86
CA GLU A 334 2.58 44.27 27.01
C GLU A 334 3.76 44.92 27.74
N THR A 335 4.84 44.17 27.95
CA THR A 335 6.10 44.65 28.53
C THR A 335 6.71 45.74 27.64
N LEU A 336 6.75 45.51 26.32
CA LEU A 336 7.21 46.50 25.34
C LEU A 336 6.39 47.79 25.39
N ALA A 337 5.06 47.69 25.46
CA ALA A 337 4.16 48.84 25.52
C ALA A 337 4.31 49.68 26.80
N THR A 338 4.69 49.05 27.91
CA THR A 338 4.88 49.72 29.22
C THR A 338 6.34 50.10 29.52
N ALA A 339 7.30 49.61 28.73
CA ALA A 339 8.73 49.83 28.91
C ALA A 339 9.11 51.31 29.09
N THR A 340 8.55 52.22 28.27
CA THR A 340 8.86 53.66 28.35
C THR A 340 8.24 54.37 29.55
N ASP A 341 7.16 53.83 30.12
CA ASP A 341 6.53 54.35 31.34
C ASP A 341 7.31 53.91 32.59
N VAL A 342 7.85 52.68 32.57
CA VAL A 342 8.68 52.12 33.64
C VAL A 342 10.09 52.72 33.60
N ASP A 343 10.70 52.79 32.41
CA ASP A 343 12.00 53.39 32.18
C ASP A 343 11.98 54.33 30.94
N PRO A 344 11.88 55.65 31.16
CA PRO A 344 11.88 56.65 30.09
C PRO A 344 13.18 56.73 29.28
N SER A 345 14.24 56.04 29.70
CA SER A 345 15.53 56.02 28.98
C SER A 345 15.64 54.90 27.95
N CYS A 346 14.68 53.96 27.91
CA CYS A 346 14.63 52.94 26.88
C CYS A 346 14.55 53.59 25.49
N VAL A 347 15.49 53.22 24.61
CA VAL A 347 15.54 53.67 23.21
C VAL A 347 15.55 52.48 22.26
N ASN A 348 15.19 52.73 20.99
CA ASN A 348 15.13 51.73 19.91
C ASN A 348 14.08 50.62 20.10
N LEU A 349 12.95 50.90 20.76
CA LEU A 349 11.83 49.96 20.87
C LEU A 349 10.97 49.89 19.59
N ASP A 350 10.89 50.99 18.83
CA ASP A 350 10.04 51.09 17.63
C ASP A 350 10.20 49.96 16.60
N PRO A 351 11.42 49.43 16.31
CA PRO A 351 11.60 48.33 15.36
C PRO A 351 11.04 46.98 15.82
N LEU A 352 10.74 46.79 17.11
CA LEU A 352 10.19 45.53 17.62
C LEU A 352 8.70 45.34 17.27
N TYR A 353 7.91 46.42 17.25
CA TYR A 353 6.48 46.34 16.92
C TYR A 353 6.16 45.66 15.59
N PRO A 354 6.76 46.03 14.44
CA PRO A 354 6.45 45.36 13.18
C PRO A 354 6.90 43.88 13.15
N LEU A 355 7.90 43.49 13.95
CA LEU A 355 8.31 42.09 14.07
C LEU A 355 7.32 41.29 14.91
N LEU A 356 6.79 41.88 15.98
CA LEU A 356 5.71 41.28 16.77
C LEU A 356 4.43 41.13 15.95
N ASP A 357 4.04 42.16 15.20
CA ASP A 357 2.88 42.10 14.31
C ASP A 357 3.02 40.94 13.30
N GLN A 358 4.22 40.74 12.74
CA GLN A 358 4.52 39.62 11.86
C GLN A 358 4.44 38.26 12.59
N ALA A 359 4.99 38.16 13.80
CA ALA A 359 4.94 36.91 14.57
C ALA A 359 3.49 36.52 14.91
N PHE A 360 2.63 37.49 15.28
CA PHE A 360 1.21 37.24 15.50
C PHE A 360 0.48 36.80 14.22
N GLU A 361 0.81 37.38 13.07
CA GLU A 361 0.23 36.97 11.77
C GLU A 361 0.57 35.50 11.45
N VAL A 362 1.83 35.08 11.64
CA VAL A 362 2.24 33.69 11.41
C VAL A 362 1.59 32.74 12.42
N MET A 363 1.45 33.14 13.69
CA MET A 363 0.74 32.33 14.70
C MET A 363 -0.74 32.14 14.35
N ASP A 364 -1.41 33.19 13.86
CA ASP A 364 -2.81 33.11 13.42
C ASP A 364 -2.97 32.14 12.23
N ASP A 365 -2.06 32.20 11.24
CA ASP A 365 -2.05 31.29 10.09
C ASP A 365 -1.79 29.83 10.52
N PHE A 366 -0.82 29.62 11.42
CA PHE A 366 -0.50 28.30 11.96
C PHE A 366 -1.69 27.68 12.71
N PHE A 367 -2.43 28.47 13.50
CA PHE A 367 -3.61 27.99 14.24
C PHE A 367 -4.72 27.49 13.32
N GLU A 368 -4.90 28.09 12.14
CA GLU A 368 -5.88 27.61 11.16
C GLU A 368 -5.51 26.21 10.63
N LEU A 369 -4.22 25.91 10.50
CA LEU A 369 -3.70 24.63 10.02
C LEU A 369 -3.63 23.53 11.09
N LEU A 370 -3.55 23.89 12.39
CA LEU A 370 -3.56 22.93 13.52
C LEU A 370 -4.87 22.13 13.64
N GLY A 371 -5.91 22.49 12.89
CA GLY A 371 -7.20 21.83 12.91
C GLY A 371 -7.12 20.36 12.47
N CYS A 372 -7.38 19.43 13.40
CA CYS A 372 -7.37 18.00 13.12
C CYS A 372 -8.25 17.57 11.94
N LYS A 373 -9.36 18.25 11.70
CA LYS A 373 -10.35 17.87 10.70
C LYS A 373 -9.80 17.73 9.28
N VAL A 374 -8.84 18.58 8.88
CA VAL A 374 -8.26 18.55 7.53
C VAL A 374 -7.33 17.35 7.38
N ILE A 375 -6.37 17.21 8.29
CA ILE A 375 -5.40 16.11 8.29
C ILE A 375 -6.09 14.76 8.49
N ASN A 376 -7.05 14.66 9.42
CA ASN A 376 -7.82 13.45 9.66
C ASN A 376 -8.63 13.01 8.45
N LEU A 377 -9.21 13.95 7.70
CA LEU A 377 -9.94 13.63 6.47
C LEU A 377 -9.01 13.01 5.43
N LEU A 378 -7.86 13.63 5.17
CA LEU A 378 -6.86 13.09 4.23
C LEU A 378 -6.35 11.71 4.67
N TYR A 379 -6.04 11.58 5.96
CA TYR A 379 -5.63 10.32 6.58
C TYR A 379 -6.68 9.22 6.40
N THR A 380 -7.94 9.49 6.77
CA THR A 380 -9.02 8.50 6.67
C THR A 380 -9.28 8.10 5.22
N THR A 381 -9.22 9.05 4.29
CA THR A 381 -9.34 8.75 2.85
C THR A 381 -8.21 7.84 2.37
N VAL A 382 -6.94 8.09 2.73
CA VAL A 382 -5.83 7.22 2.32
C VAL A 382 -5.99 5.81 2.90
N PHE A 383 -6.15 5.69 4.21
CA PHE A 383 -6.01 4.39 4.86
C PHE A 383 -7.31 3.61 4.88
N TYR A 384 -8.45 4.24 5.13
CA TYR A 384 -9.71 3.52 5.23
C TYR A 384 -10.42 3.37 3.87
N ASP A 385 -10.49 4.43 3.06
CA ASP A 385 -11.20 4.35 1.78
C ASP A 385 -10.32 3.67 0.73
N ILE A 386 -9.09 4.15 0.55
CA ILE A 386 -8.24 3.70 -0.56
C ILE A 386 -7.51 2.40 -0.23
N LEU A 387 -6.76 2.35 0.88
CA LEU A 387 -5.99 1.16 1.24
C LEU A 387 -6.89 -0.01 1.66
N CYS A 388 -7.86 0.23 2.53
CA CYS A 388 -8.70 -0.84 3.07
C CYS A 388 -9.82 -1.33 2.14
N ASP A 389 -10.24 -0.56 1.14
CA ASP A 389 -11.20 -1.05 0.13
C ASP A 389 -10.53 -1.30 -1.22
N GLU A 390 -10.18 -0.25 -1.95
CA GLU A 390 -9.82 -0.35 -3.36
C GLU A 390 -8.52 -1.14 -3.59
N PHE A 391 -7.51 -0.90 -2.77
CA PHE A 391 -6.21 -1.55 -2.86
C PHE A 391 -6.31 -3.05 -2.57
N ILE A 392 -6.93 -3.44 -1.45
CA ILE A 392 -7.14 -4.85 -1.08
C ILE A 392 -8.01 -5.56 -2.13
N ARG A 393 -9.06 -4.90 -2.63
CA ARG A 393 -9.93 -5.42 -3.70
C ARG A 393 -9.15 -5.69 -4.98
N GLY A 394 -8.37 -4.71 -5.45
CA GLY A 394 -7.55 -4.83 -6.65
C GLY A 394 -6.54 -5.98 -6.55
N LEU A 395 -5.83 -6.06 -5.42
CA LEU A 395 -4.87 -7.12 -5.17
C LEU A 395 -5.54 -8.50 -5.09
N THR A 396 -6.72 -8.59 -4.47
CA THR A 396 -7.49 -9.84 -4.37
C THR A 396 -7.93 -10.35 -5.72
N ILE A 397 -8.51 -9.48 -6.54
CA ILE A 397 -8.95 -9.82 -7.89
C ILE A 397 -7.75 -10.33 -8.72
N LEU A 398 -6.58 -9.68 -8.57
CA LEU A 398 -5.37 -10.06 -9.28
C LEU A 398 -4.94 -11.50 -8.98
N TRP A 399 -4.78 -11.86 -7.71
CA TRP A 399 -4.29 -13.20 -7.35
C TRP A 399 -5.35 -14.28 -7.59
N VAL A 400 -6.64 -13.98 -7.45
CA VAL A 400 -7.74 -14.92 -7.76
C VAL A 400 -7.74 -15.29 -9.23
N ILE A 401 -7.61 -14.31 -10.13
CA ILE A 401 -7.58 -14.54 -11.57
C ILE A 401 -6.31 -15.31 -11.96
N GLN A 402 -5.15 -14.96 -11.40
CA GLN A 402 -3.89 -15.66 -11.63
C GLN A 402 -3.95 -17.11 -11.15
N SER A 403 -4.57 -17.36 -9.99
CA SER A 403 -4.81 -18.71 -9.47
C SER A 403 -5.71 -19.53 -10.39
N ALA A 404 -6.79 -18.92 -10.90
CA ALA A 404 -7.70 -19.57 -11.85
C ALA A 404 -6.99 -19.92 -13.17
N ALA A 405 -6.18 -19.02 -13.71
CA ALA A 405 -5.36 -19.29 -14.88
C ALA A 405 -4.35 -20.42 -14.63
N GLY A 406 -3.67 -20.39 -13.47
CA GLY A 406 -2.74 -21.43 -13.03
C GLY A 406 -3.39 -22.81 -12.96
N LEU A 407 -4.61 -22.90 -12.40
CA LEU A 407 -5.38 -24.14 -12.33
C LEU A 407 -5.73 -24.67 -13.73
N LEU A 408 -6.12 -23.80 -14.66
CA LEU A 408 -6.40 -24.21 -16.04
C LEU A 408 -5.15 -24.76 -16.74
N ILE A 409 -3.98 -24.17 -16.51
CA ILE A 409 -2.69 -24.64 -17.07
C ILE A 409 -2.29 -25.97 -16.44
N TYR A 410 -2.45 -26.11 -15.13
CA TYR A 410 -2.22 -27.37 -14.44
C TYR A 410 -3.08 -28.49 -15.04
N MET A 411 -4.39 -28.24 -15.25
CA MET A 411 -5.28 -29.19 -15.91
C MET A 411 -4.87 -29.49 -17.36
N ASN A 412 -4.41 -28.47 -18.09
CA ASN A 412 -3.87 -28.67 -19.45
C ASN A 412 -2.69 -29.64 -19.43
N PHE A 413 -1.74 -29.50 -18.51
CA PHE A 413 -0.58 -30.40 -18.46
C PHE A 413 -0.93 -31.83 -18.07
N LEU A 414 -1.99 -32.05 -17.29
CA LEU A 414 -2.50 -33.41 -17.04
C LEU A 414 -3.08 -34.06 -18.30
N LEU A 415 -3.73 -33.28 -19.18
CA LEU A 415 -4.37 -33.78 -20.41
C LEU A 415 -3.43 -33.80 -21.62
N PHE A 416 -2.37 -32.96 -21.60
CA PHE A 416 -1.47 -32.74 -22.72
C PHE A 416 -0.82 -34.04 -23.26
N PRO A 417 -0.28 -34.96 -22.42
CA PRO A 417 0.31 -36.22 -22.90
C PRO A 417 -0.69 -37.12 -23.65
N CYS A 418 -1.98 -37.05 -23.32
CA CYS A 418 -3.02 -37.80 -24.02
C CYS A 418 -3.31 -37.22 -25.41
N ALA A 419 -3.23 -35.88 -25.58
CA ALA A 419 -3.48 -35.21 -26.86
C ALA A 419 -2.29 -35.31 -27.83
N SER A 420 -1.05 -35.31 -27.32
CA SER A 420 0.17 -35.27 -28.14
C SER A 420 0.73 -36.65 -28.54
N ASN A 421 0.14 -37.76 -28.07
CA ASN A 421 0.75 -39.08 -28.20
C ASN A 421 0.78 -39.63 -29.66
N PRO A 422 1.97 -40.01 -30.19
CA PRO A 422 2.13 -40.38 -31.60
C PRO A 422 1.61 -41.77 -32.01
N LYS A 423 1.32 -42.73 -31.12
CA LYS A 423 0.76 -44.03 -31.60
C LYS A 423 -0.61 -43.86 -32.28
N HIS A 424 -1.39 -42.88 -31.85
CA HIS A 424 -2.64 -42.53 -32.52
C HIS A 424 -2.40 -41.81 -33.86
N LYS A 425 -1.18 -41.26 -34.09
CA LYS A 425 -0.75 -40.79 -35.41
C LYS A 425 -0.41 -41.99 -36.30
N GLN A 426 0.34 -42.97 -35.80
CA GLN A 426 0.85 -44.08 -36.61
C GLN A 426 -0.27 -45.01 -37.13
N GLU A 427 -1.20 -45.45 -36.26
CA GLU A 427 -2.37 -46.25 -36.68
C GLU A 427 -3.31 -45.48 -37.63
N TRP A 428 -3.27 -44.14 -37.62
CA TRP A 428 -4.12 -43.30 -38.45
C TRP A 428 -3.49 -43.04 -39.83
N TRP A 429 -2.18 -42.81 -39.90
CA TRP A 429 -1.45 -42.80 -41.17
C TRP A 429 -1.56 -44.16 -41.87
N GLU A 430 -1.41 -45.25 -41.12
CA GLU A 430 -1.60 -46.59 -41.66
C GLU A 430 -3.03 -46.81 -42.18
N LYS A 431 -4.07 -46.32 -41.48
CA LYS A 431 -5.46 -46.39 -41.96
C LYS A 431 -5.79 -45.48 -43.13
N GLU A 432 -5.32 -44.24 -43.15
CA GLU A 432 -5.52 -43.34 -44.30
C GLU A 432 -4.79 -43.86 -45.54
N ASP A 433 -3.57 -44.38 -45.37
CA ASP A 433 -2.83 -45.02 -46.45
C ASP A 433 -3.57 -46.29 -46.93
N GLU A 434 -4.17 -47.08 -46.04
CA GLU A 434 -5.02 -48.22 -46.41
C GLU A 434 -6.30 -47.82 -47.16
N GLU A 435 -7.05 -46.81 -46.68
CA GLU A 435 -8.26 -46.30 -47.33
C GLU A 435 -7.97 -45.65 -48.69
N PHE A 436 -6.94 -44.81 -48.77
CA PHE A 436 -6.51 -44.18 -50.03
C PHE A 436 -6.08 -45.22 -51.07
N ASN A 437 -5.33 -46.24 -50.65
CA ASN A 437 -4.97 -47.34 -51.55
C ASN A 437 -6.21 -48.13 -51.99
N ALA A 438 -7.15 -48.43 -51.08
CA ALA A 438 -8.38 -49.15 -51.44
C ALA A 438 -9.23 -48.39 -52.48
N ASP A 439 -9.37 -47.07 -52.34
CA ASP A 439 -10.09 -46.22 -53.30
C ASP A 439 -9.36 -46.11 -54.65
N PHE A 440 -8.02 -46.08 -54.64
CA PHE A 440 -7.22 -46.08 -55.87
C PHE A 440 -7.33 -47.38 -56.66
N TYR A 441 -7.37 -48.53 -55.96
CA TYR A 441 -7.50 -49.84 -56.62
C TYR A 441 -8.93 -50.17 -57.07
N SER A 442 -9.97 -49.57 -56.47
CA SER A 442 -11.37 -49.81 -56.88
C SER A 442 -11.82 -49.01 -58.12
N ASN A 443 -11.09 -47.94 -58.47
CA ASN A 443 -11.36 -47.09 -59.64
C ASN A 443 -10.55 -47.45 -60.90
N LYS A 444 -9.73 -48.51 -60.84
CA LYS A 444 -9.09 -49.16 -62.00
C LYS A 444 -9.84 -50.42 -62.36
#